data_AF-A0A7J5E8W8-F1
#
_entry.id   AF-A0A7J5E8W8-F1
#
_cell.length_a   1.000
_cell.length_b   1.000
_cell.length_c   1.000
_cell.angle_alpha   90.00
_cell.angle_beta   90.00
_cell.angle_gamma   90.00
#
_symmetry.space_group_name_H-M   'P 1'
#
loop_
_entity.id
_entity.type
_entity.pdbx_description
1 polymer ?
#
loop_
_entity_poly.entity_id
_entity_poly.type
_entity_poly.pdbx_seq_one_letter_code
_entity_poly.pdbx_strand_id
1 'polypeptide(L)'
;MQFKSGQIFWGIFFLTLGTLFFLNKYEVFQTDYYFIWDLWPVVFVFIGLMVIVRDTFFRPIIGALFGAYVGLMLFGALNNTFSGNFVDVNVDLDNTKFHQVQKFYEPFDEEIQFADLYLTAGIGICEINRSTRDLIRGIARGTHTDYY
;
A
#
# COMPACT_ATOMS: atom_id res chain seq x y z
N MET A 1 23.20 0.32 38.26
CA MET A 1 22.00 0.88 37.61
C MET A 1 21.23 -0.26 36.95
N GLN A 2 20.09 -0.70 37.49
CA GLN A 2 19.24 -1.67 36.79
C GLN A 2 18.43 -0.92 35.74
N PHE A 3 18.84 -1.00 34.48
CA PHE A 3 18.01 -0.48 33.41
C PHE A 3 16.77 -1.36 33.27
N LYS A 4 15.58 -0.80 33.54
CA LYS A 4 14.33 -1.52 33.27
C LYS A 4 14.23 -1.69 31.76
N SER A 5 14.19 -2.94 31.30
CA SER A 5 14.06 -3.31 29.87
C SER A 5 12.96 -2.54 29.14
N GLY A 6 11.86 -2.18 29.83
CA GLY A 6 10.80 -1.35 29.26
C GLY A 6 11.23 0.10 28.95
N GLN A 7 12.05 0.73 29.79
CA GLN A 7 12.52 2.10 29.53
C GLN A 7 13.44 2.18 28.31
N ILE A 8 14.27 1.15 28.09
CA ILE A 8 15.16 1.07 26.94
C ILE A 8 14.35 0.92 25.64
N PHE A 9 13.35 0.03 25.64
CA PHE A 9 12.44 -0.12 24.50
C PHE A 9 11.80 1.22 24.10
N TRP A 10 11.18 1.92 25.05
CA TRP A 10 10.53 3.21 24.78
C TRP A 10 11.54 4.28 24.33
N GLY A 11 12.73 4.32 24.93
CA GLY A 11 13.78 5.25 24.55
C GLY A 11 14.22 5.08 23.10
N ILE A 12 14.57 3.86 22.68
CA ILE A 12 14.96 3.59 21.28
C ILE A 12 13.78 3.76 20.33
N PHE A 13 12.58 3.36 20.72
CA PHE A 13 11.38 3.54 19.89
C PHE A 13 11.15 5.02 19.54
N PHE A 14 11.10 5.91 20.54
CA PHE A 14 10.91 7.34 20.29
C PHE A 14 12.08 7.98 19.56
N LEU A 15 13.31 7.56 19.86
CA LEU A 15 14.50 8.04 19.14
C LEU A 15 14.43 7.68 17.66
N THR A 16 14.12 6.43 17.34
CA THR A 16 14.02 5.95 15.95
C THR A 16 12.91 6.66 15.20
N LEU A 17 11.73 6.79 15.84
CA LEU A 17 10.58 7.44 15.25
C LEU A 17 10.83 8.94 15.00
N GLY A 18 11.47 9.64 15.94
CA GLY A 18 11.88 11.03 15.78
C GLY A 18 12.92 11.22 14.68
N THR A 19 13.92 10.33 14.59
CA THR A 19 14.94 10.36 13.52
C THR A 19 14.33 10.14 12.15
N LEU A 20 13.43 9.16 12.01
CA LEU A 20 12.74 8.87 10.74
C LEU A 20 11.87 10.04 10.28
N PHE A 21 11.11 10.64 11.19
CA PHE A 21 10.29 11.82 10.88
C PHE A 21 11.15 13.03 10.47
N PHE A 22 12.31 13.21 11.12
CA PHE A 22 13.27 14.24 10.73
C PHE A 22 13.83 14.00 9.33
N LEU A 23 14.24 12.78 9.01
CA LEU A 23 14.77 12.40 7.69
C LEU A 23 13.72 12.50 6.57
N ASN A 24 12.46 12.15 6.87
CA ASN A 24 11.35 12.23 5.93
C ASN A 24 11.10 13.66 5.45
N LYS A 25 11.26 14.65 6.34
CA LYS A 25 11.16 16.07 5.99
C LYS A 25 12.18 16.51 4.93
N TYR A 26 13.28 15.79 4.76
CA TYR A 26 14.29 16.04 3.74
C TYR A 26 14.09 15.19 2.47
N GLU A 27 12.93 14.53 2.31
CA GLU A 27 12.57 13.70 1.14
C GLU A 27 13.59 12.59 0.80
N VAL A 28 14.34 12.12 1.80
CA VAL A 28 15.43 11.14 1.59
C VAL A 28 14.92 9.75 1.22
N PHE A 29 13.64 9.44 1.47
CA PHE A 29 13.08 8.10 1.33
C PHE A 29 11.79 8.07 0.50
N GLN A 30 11.76 7.20 -0.52
CA GLN A 30 10.54 6.69 -1.13
C GLN A 30 10.20 5.36 -0.45
N THR A 31 9.07 5.30 0.26
CA THR A 31 8.68 4.11 1.04
C THR A 31 7.53 3.40 0.36
N ASP A 32 7.69 2.12 0.01
CA ASP A 32 6.61 1.28 -0.53
C ASP A 32 5.73 0.69 0.57
N TYR A 33 4.41 0.68 0.38
CA TYR A 33 3.43 0.16 1.33
C TYR A 33 3.56 -1.36 1.59
N TYR A 34 4.00 -2.11 0.57
CA TYR A 34 4.18 -3.57 0.65
C TYR A 34 5.22 -3.98 1.71
N PHE A 35 6.21 -3.14 1.97
CA PHE A 35 7.28 -3.41 2.94
C PHE A 35 6.76 -3.71 4.36
N ILE A 36 5.64 -3.09 4.77
CA ILE A 36 5.05 -3.30 6.10
C ILE A 36 4.43 -4.70 6.20
N TRP A 37 3.79 -5.15 5.12
CA TRP A 37 3.12 -6.45 5.03
C TRP A 37 4.10 -7.62 4.97
N ASP A 38 5.33 -7.42 4.51
CA ASP A 38 6.36 -8.47 4.53
C ASP A 38 7.02 -8.62 5.90
N LEU A 39 7.04 -7.55 6.69
CA LEU A 39 7.84 -7.49 7.91
C LEU A 39 7.07 -7.94 9.16
N TRP A 40 5.74 -7.84 9.23
CA TRP A 40 4.99 -8.12 10.47
C TRP A 40 5.30 -9.48 11.15
N PRO A 41 5.67 -10.58 10.44
CA PRO A 41 6.03 -11.84 11.09
C PRO A 41 7.27 -11.73 12.01
N VAL A 42 8.16 -10.78 11.75
CA VAL A 42 9.37 -10.54 12.55
C VAL A 42 9.03 -10.09 13.98
N VAL A 43 7.84 -9.54 14.22
CA VAL A 43 7.36 -9.21 15.58
C VAL A 43 7.32 -10.47 16.46
N PHE A 44 6.83 -11.59 15.92
CA PHE A 44 6.76 -12.85 16.68
C PHE A 44 8.15 -13.41 16.99
N VAL A 45 9.11 -13.21 16.07
CA VAL A 45 10.51 -13.59 16.29
C VAL A 45 11.08 -12.83 17.49
N PHE A 46 10.87 -11.51 17.55
CA PHE A 46 11.33 -10.70 18.70
C PHE A 46 10.63 -11.05 20.00
N ILE A 47 9.32 -11.33 19.98
CA ILE A 47 8.58 -11.78 21.17
C ILE A 47 9.15 -13.11 21.68
N GLY A 48 9.36 -14.08 20.79
CA GLY A 48 9.98 -15.36 21.13
C GLY A 48 11.38 -15.20 21.70
N LEU A 49 12.20 -14.35 21.08
CA LEU A 49 13.56 -14.05 21.55
C LEU A 49 13.53 -13.43 22.96
N MET A 50 12.63 -12.47 23.21
CA MET A 50 12.49 -11.84 24.54
C MET A 50 12.10 -12.83 25.64
N VAL A 51 11.27 -13.84 25.31
CA VAL A 51 10.88 -14.90 26.26
C VAL A 51 12.09 -15.76 26.62
N ILE A 52 12.91 -16.13 25.63
CA ILE A 52 14.11 -16.96 25.83
C ILE A 52 15.15 -16.23 26.69
N VAL A 53 15.37 -14.94 26.44
CA VAL A 53 16.46 -14.15 27.05
C VAL A 53 16.09 -13.45 28.36
N ARG A 54 14.95 -13.82 28.98
CA ARG A 54 14.29 -13.11 30.09
C ARG A 54 15.20 -12.64 31.24
N ASP A 55 16.18 -13.46 31.62
CA ASP A 55 17.09 -13.21 32.76
C ASP A 55 18.56 -13.00 32.33
N THR A 56 18.79 -12.73 31.04
CA THR A 56 20.14 -12.52 30.50
C THR A 56 20.44 -11.03 30.29
N PHE A 57 21.74 -10.69 30.30
CA PHE A 57 22.23 -9.34 29.99
C PHE A 57 21.86 -8.86 28.57
N PHE A 58 21.48 -9.76 27.66
CA PHE A 58 21.09 -9.43 26.29
C PHE A 58 19.67 -8.86 26.15
N ARG A 59 18.80 -9.06 27.15
CA ARG A 59 17.43 -8.55 27.15
C ARG A 59 17.27 -7.06 26.80
N PRO A 60 18.06 -6.13 27.39
CA PRO A 60 18.00 -4.72 27.01
C PRO A 60 18.41 -4.46 25.55
N ILE A 61 19.38 -5.20 25.02
CA ILE A 61 19.84 -5.05 23.61
C ILE A 61 18.72 -5.47 22.66
N ILE A 62 18.06 -6.59 22.96
CA ILE A 62 16.93 -7.09 22.18
C ILE A 62 15.74 -6.13 22.27
N GLY A 63 15.49 -5.56 23.45
CA GLY A 63 14.51 -4.49 23.64
C GLY A 63 14.79 -3.24 22.80
N ALA A 64 16.06 -2.86 22.67
CA ALA A 64 16.48 -1.75 21.83
C ALA A 64 16.23 -2.04 20.34
N LEU A 65 16.70 -3.19 19.84
CA LEU A 65 16.48 -3.60 18.45
C LEU A 65 14.99 -3.69 18.12
N PHE A 66 14.19 -4.24 19.02
CA PHE A 66 12.75 -4.32 18.86
C PHE A 66 12.08 -2.94 18.84
N GLY A 67 12.50 -2.02 19.72
CA GLY A 67 12.02 -0.65 19.72
C GLY A 67 12.31 0.08 18.40
N ALA A 68 13.52 -0.08 17.87
CA ALA A 68 13.90 0.51 16.57
C ALA A 68 13.06 -0.07 15.44
N TYR A 69 12.91 -1.40 15.44
CA TYR A 69 12.11 -2.12 14.47
C TYR A 69 10.64 -1.67 14.45
N VAL A 70 10.00 -1.58 15.62
CA VAL A 70 8.61 -1.12 15.75
C VAL A 70 8.48 0.34 15.34
N GLY A 71 9.46 1.19 15.68
CA GLY A 71 9.48 2.60 15.25
C GLY A 71 9.53 2.73 13.73
N LEU A 72 10.32 1.90 13.06
CA LEU A 72 10.44 1.86 11.61
C LEU A 72 9.15 1.38 10.93
N MET A 73 8.52 0.33 11.45
CA MET A 73 7.21 -0.13 10.98
C MET A 73 6.13 0.93 11.11
N LEU A 74 6.03 1.56 12.28
CA LEU A 74 5.01 2.56 12.55
C LEU A 74 5.21 3.78 11.66
N PHE A 75 6.46 4.23 11.51
CA PHE A 75 6.79 5.30 10.60
C PHE A 75 6.42 4.96 9.14
N GLY A 76 6.75 3.76 8.65
CA GLY A 76 6.37 3.31 7.32
C GLY A 76 4.86 3.31 7.11
N ALA A 77 4.10 2.80 8.08
CA ALA A 77 2.63 2.76 8.03
C ALA A 77 2.02 4.16 8.01
N LEU A 78 2.50 5.05 8.88
CA LEU A 78 2.02 6.43 8.96
C LEU A 78 2.41 7.22 7.70
N ASN A 79 3.64 7.08 7.21
CA ASN A 79 4.09 7.79 6.01
C ASN A 79 3.28 7.35 4.78
N ASN A 80 3.04 6.05 4.59
CA ASN A 80 2.21 5.60 3.47
C ASN A 80 0.73 6.04 3.60
N THR A 81 0.18 6.08 4.82
CA THR A 81 -1.23 6.43 5.05
C THR A 81 -1.49 7.94 4.99
N PHE A 82 -0.59 8.75 5.54
CA PHE A 82 -0.77 10.19 5.71
C PHE A 82 -0.03 11.05 4.67
N SER A 83 0.98 10.51 3.98
CA SER A 83 1.74 11.28 2.98
C SER A 83 1.03 11.37 1.63
N GLY A 84 -0.23 10.92 1.53
CA GLY A 84 -1.10 11.26 0.39
C GLY A 84 -0.65 10.73 -0.96
N ASN A 85 0.36 9.86 -1.00
CA ASN A 85 0.63 8.99 -2.13
C ASN A 85 -0.42 7.87 -2.11
N PHE A 86 -1.70 8.25 -2.28
CA PHE A 86 -2.55 7.44 -3.13
C PHE A 86 -1.69 7.12 -4.32
N VAL A 87 -1.48 5.83 -4.59
CA VAL A 87 -0.77 5.39 -5.78
C VAL A 87 -1.18 6.34 -6.89
N ASP A 88 -0.26 7.20 -7.31
CA ASP A 88 -0.45 8.00 -8.49
C ASP A 88 -0.33 6.91 -9.54
N VAL A 89 -1.44 6.20 -9.76
CA VAL A 89 -1.61 5.36 -10.92
C VAL A 89 -1.74 6.40 -12.03
N ASN A 90 -0.60 6.99 -12.38
CA ASN A 90 -0.31 7.30 -13.75
C ASN A 90 -0.39 5.94 -14.45
N VAL A 91 -1.64 5.54 -14.73
CA VAL A 91 -1.91 4.62 -15.81
C VAL A 91 -1.37 5.40 -17.00
N ASP A 92 -0.10 5.15 -17.31
CA ASP A 92 0.41 5.44 -18.62
C ASP A 92 -0.43 4.54 -19.53
N LEU A 93 -1.56 5.09 -19.97
CA LEU A 93 -2.57 4.41 -20.78
C LEU A 93 -1.96 3.97 -22.12
N ASP A 94 -0.75 4.45 -22.42
CA ASP A 94 0.05 4.09 -23.57
C ASP A 94 0.93 2.84 -23.37
N ASN A 95 1.26 2.42 -22.13
CA ASN A 95 2.26 1.36 -21.95
C ASN A 95 1.98 0.32 -20.84
N THR A 96 0.82 0.37 -20.20
CA THR A 96 0.38 -0.74 -19.35
C THR A 96 -0.14 -1.89 -20.21
N LYS A 97 0.49 -3.07 -20.07
CA LYS A 97 0.05 -4.32 -20.69
C LYS A 97 -1.31 -4.72 -20.08
N PHE A 98 -2.39 -4.11 -20.56
CA PHE A 98 -3.74 -4.59 -20.28
C PHE A 98 -3.85 -5.99 -20.88
N HIS A 99 -3.81 -7.01 -20.03
CA HIS A 99 -3.84 -8.41 -20.46
C HIS A 99 -5.18 -8.76 -21.13
N GLN A 100 -6.25 -8.02 -20.83
CA GLN A 100 -7.56 -8.21 -21.45
C GLN A 100 -8.21 -6.86 -21.78
N VAL A 101 -8.36 -6.59 -23.08
CA VAL A 101 -9.15 -5.48 -23.60
C VAL A 101 -10.36 -6.07 -24.32
N GLN A 102 -11.55 -5.88 -23.76
CA GLN A 102 -12.80 -6.25 -24.42
C GLN A 102 -13.43 -4.99 -25.02
N LYS A 103 -13.78 -5.07 -26.30
CA LYS A 103 -14.43 -3.98 -27.03
C LYS A 103 -15.88 -4.40 -27.30
N PHE A 104 -16.80 -3.54 -26.94
CA PHE A 104 -18.22 -3.68 -27.22
C PHE A 104 -18.61 -2.52 -28.13
N TYR A 105 -19.32 -2.80 -29.21
CA TYR A 105 -19.89 -1.76 -30.06
C TYR A 105 -21.23 -2.23 -30.62
N GLU A 106 -22.18 -1.30 -30.67
CA GLU A 106 -23.46 -1.50 -31.34
C GLU A 106 -23.63 -0.37 -32.37
N PRO A 107 -23.86 -0.67 -33.65
CA PRO A 107 -24.00 0.36 -34.67
C PRO A 107 -25.24 1.22 -34.41
N PHE A 108 -25.16 2.50 -34.79
CA PHE A 108 -26.32 3.38 -34.76
C PHE A 108 -27.29 3.01 -35.88
N ASP A 109 -28.56 2.83 -35.53
CA ASP A 109 -29.67 2.58 -36.44
C ASP A 109 -30.75 3.63 -36.17
N GLU A 110 -31.28 4.24 -37.24
CA GLU A 110 -32.31 5.29 -37.18
C GLU A 110 -33.65 4.76 -36.62
N GLU A 111 -33.86 3.44 -36.62
CA GLU A 111 -35.04 2.80 -36.00
C GLU A 111 -34.98 2.76 -34.47
N ILE A 112 -33.80 2.98 -33.86
CA ILE A 112 -33.61 2.90 -32.40
C ILE A 112 -33.98 4.23 -31.75
N GLN A 113 -35.10 4.26 -31.04
CA GLN A 113 -35.63 5.47 -30.39
C GLN A 113 -35.24 5.60 -28.91
N PHE A 114 -34.95 4.48 -28.24
CA PHE A 114 -34.62 4.43 -26.82
C PHE A 114 -33.53 3.39 -26.54
N ALA A 115 -32.62 3.70 -25.61
CA ALA A 115 -31.57 2.79 -25.17
C ALA A 115 -31.35 2.96 -23.66
N ASP A 116 -31.37 1.84 -22.94
CA ASP A 116 -31.06 1.79 -21.51
C ASP A 116 -29.64 1.26 -21.29
N LEU A 117 -28.84 1.97 -20.51
CA LEU A 117 -27.49 1.56 -20.13
C LEU A 117 -27.49 0.99 -18.71
N TYR A 118 -27.27 -0.31 -18.60
CA TYR A 118 -27.07 -0.98 -17.31
C TYR A 118 -25.60 -1.32 -17.11
N LEU A 119 -24.94 -0.58 -16.21
CA LEU A 119 -23.55 -0.82 -15.84
C LEU A 119 -23.49 -1.48 -14.45
N THR A 120 -22.93 -2.69 -14.39
CA THR A 120 -22.58 -3.34 -13.12
C THR A 120 -21.05 -3.46 -13.07
N ALA A 121 -20.43 -2.71 -12.16
CA ALA A 121 -18.98 -2.72 -11.96
C ALA A 121 -18.66 -2.89 -10.47
N GLY A 122 -17.52 -3.52 -10.18
CA GLY A 122 -16.95 -3.59 -8.82
C GLY A 122 -16.15 -2.33 -8.48
N ILE A 123 -15.03 -2.49 -7.77
CA ILE A 123 -14.09 -1.38 -7.51
C ILE A 123 -13.37 -1.03 -8.82
N GLY A 124 -13.53 0.21 -9.30
CA GLY A 124 -12.88 0.67 -10.53
C GLY A 124 -13.29 2.08 -10.93
N ILE A 125 -12.78 2.54 -12.08
CA ILE A 125 -13.06 3.85 -12.66
C ILE A 125 -13.98 3.67 -13.87
N CYS A 126 -15.06 4.46 -13.93
CA CYS A 126 -15.93 4.55 -15.08
C CYS A 126 -15.81 5.95 -15.69
N GLU A 127 -15.48 6.02 -16.98
CA GLU A 127 -15.31 7.28 -17.70
C GLU A 127 -16.23 7.32 -18.92
N ILE A 128 -17.09 8.35 -18.96
CA ILE A 128 -17.92 8.65 -20.13
C ILE A 128 -17.15 9.62 -21.01
N ASN A 129 -16.83 9.17 -22.22
CA ASN A 129 -16.02 9.92 -23.17
C ASN A 129 -16.88 10.64 -24.23
N ARG A 130 -16.23 11.27 -25.21
CA ARG A 130 -16.86 12.01 -26.31
C ARG A 130 -17.85 11.15 -27.11
N SER A 131 -18.67 11.82 -27.92
CA SER A 131 -19.63 11.18 -28.82
C SER A 131 -18.96 10.20 -29.79
N THR A 132 -19.70 9.14 -30.14
CA THR A 132 -19.32 8.13 -31.13
C THR A 132 -20.33 8.12 -32.28
N ARG A 133 -19.96 7.52 -33.42
CA ARG A 133 -20.87 7.26 -34.56
C ARG A 133 -21.69 5.97 -34.37
N ASP A 134 -21.27 5.14 -33.44
CA ASP A 134 -21.97 3.93 -33.00
C ASP A 134 -23.08 4.33 -32.02
N LEU A 135 -24.11 3.50 -31.85
CA LEU A 135 -25.12 3.69 -30.79
C LEU A 135 -24.44 3.64 -29.41
N ILE A 136 -23.57 2.65 -29.21
CA ILE A 136 -22.72 2.54 -28.04
C ILE A 136 -21.36 2.00 -28.44
N ARG A 137 -20.31 2.51 -27.78
CA ARG A 137 -18.96 1.97 -27.87
C ARG A 137 -18.34 1.92 -26.49
N GLY A 138 -18.13 0.70 -25.99
CA GLY A 138 -17.53 0.42 -24.69
C GLY A 138 -16.15 -0.21 -24.85
N ILE A 139 -15.22 0.18 -23.99
CA ILE A 139 -13.92 -0.48 -23.86
C ILE A 139 -13.76 -0.88 -22.40
N ALA A 140 -13.77 -2.17 -22.14
CA ALA A 140 -13.46 -2.72 -20.82
C ALA A 140 -11.98 -3.11 -20.79
N ARG A 141 -11.25 -2.59 -19.79
CA ARG A 141 -9.85 -2.89 -19.56
C ARG A 141 -9.72 -3.48 -18.16
N GLY A 142 -9.14 -4.66 -18.07
CA GLY A 142 -8.86 -5.32 -16.79
C GLY A 142 -7.40 -5.74 -16.70
N THR A 143 -6.82 -5.57 -15.52
CA THR A 143 -5.61 -6.30 -15.13
C THR A 143 -6.05 -7.69 -14.68
N HIS A 144 -5.64 -8.73 -15.41
CA HIS A 144 -5.74 -10.08 -14.88
C HIS A 144 -4.68 -10.20 -13.78
N THR A 145 -5.11 -10.12 -12.52
CA THR A 145 -4.28 -10.60 -11.43
C THR A 145 -4.33 -12.12 -11.50
N ASP A 146 -3.24 -12.72 -11.97
CA ASP A 146 -2.95 -14.14 -11.81
C ASP A 146 -2.80 -14.43 -10.30
N TYR A 147 -3.91 -14.56 -9.59
CA TYR A 147 -3.94 -15.14 -8.25
C TYR A 147 -3.95 -16.66 -8.42
N TYR A 148 -2.76 -17.27 -8.37
CA TYR A 148 -2.56 -18.68 -8.02
C TYR A 148 -2.15 -18.78 -6.54
#